data_AF-A8XRY9-F1
#
_entry.id   AF-A8XRY9-F1
#
_cell.length_a   1.000
_cell.length_b   1.000
_cell.length_c   1.000
_cell.angle_alpha   90.00
_cell.angle_beta   90.00
_cell.angle_gamma   90.00
#
_symmetry.space_group_name_H-M   'P 1'
#
loop_
_entity.id
_entity.type
_entity.pdbx_description
1 polymer ?
#
loop_
_entity_poly.entity_id
_entity_poly.type
_entity_poly.pdbx_seq_one_letter_code
_entity_poly.pdbx_strand_id
1 'polypeptide(L)'
;MWLDDFLSGRNYRVKVGTMLSGSKLATCGVPQGAVLSPVLFGIYVNEISSIHCKQGCLQKSEFQNPSEQLLNDSNTVRFAFIRDPIQRFVSLYIDKCVQTDFCFDCNKDMRCFVRNIYETLKNISNHRNEKKRKLNLLALHSAPLSWMCNFEKDLEKWDLLMIGSDFEERKSPILKLANILKRQGVNETTVEKIQKETLGGYQYTV
;
A
#
# COMPACT_ATOMS: atom_id res chain seq x y z
N MET A 1 -18.94 20.02 -7.58
CA MET A 1 -18.82 19.47 -6.21
C MET A 1 -17.42 19.76 -5.77
N TRP A 2 -17.20 20.40 -4.62
CA TRP A 2 -15.97 21.20 -4.34
C TRP A 2 -14.63 20.54 -4.71
N LEU A 3 -14.51 19.22 -4.66
CA LEU A 3 -13.30 18.48 -5.07
C LEU A 3 -13.09 18.42 -6.59
N ASP A 4 -14.16 18.30 -7.39
CA ASP A 4 -14.10 18.45 -8.85
C ASP A 4 -13.77 19.90 -9.22
N ASP A 5 -14.39 20.87 -8.54
CA ASP A 5 -14.10 22.31 -8.70
C ASP A 5 -12.63 22.65 -8.32
N PHE A 6 -11.99 21.83 -7.47
CA PHE A 6 -10.57 21.92 -7.09
C PHE A 6 -9.61 21.21 -8.08
N LEU A 7 -10.10 20.25 -8.87
CA LEU A 7 -9.27 19.44 -9.79
C LEU A 7 -9.43 19.84 -11.27
N SER A 8 -10.61 20.29 -11.67
CA SER A 8 -10.97 20.66 -13.05
C SER A 8 -10.65 22.12 -13.38
N GLY A 9 -10.62 22.49 -14.67
CA GLY A 9 -10.50 23.88 -15.15
C GLY A 9 -9.17 24.64 -14.87
N ARG A 10 -8.27 24.07 -14.08
CA ARG A 10 -7.03 24.73 -13.61
C ARG A 10 -6.08 25.13 -14.74
N ASN A 11 -5.50 26.32 -14.62
CA ASN A 11 -4.44 26.82 -15.50
C ASN A 11 -3.17 27.14 -14.70
N TYR A 12 -2.01 26.97 -15.31
CA TYR A 12 -0.70 27.32 -14.75
C TYR A 12 0.10 28.24 -15.68
N ARG A 13 1.05 28.96 -15.08
CA ARG A 13 2.06 29.80 -15.74
C ARG A 13 3.38 29.68 -14.97
N VAL A 14 4.50 29.84 -15.66
CA VAL A 14 5.85 29.83 -15.08
C VAL A 14 6.41 31.26 -15.16
N LYS A 15 6.97 31.77 -14.05
CA LYS A 15 7.67 33.06 -14.00
C LYS A 15 9.17 32.82 -13.84
N VAL A 16 9.99 33.48 -14.67
CA VAL A 16 11.46 33.43 -14.62
C VAL A 16 11.98 34.86 -14.65
N GLY A 17 12.56 35.32 -13.54
CA GLY A 17 12.92 36.73 -13.37
C GLY A 17 11.70 37.64 -13.51
N THR A 18 11.72 38.55 -14.48
CA THR A 18 10.60 39.42 -14.84
C THR A 18 9.62 38.79 -15.85
N MET A 19 10.03 37.75 -16.59
CA MET A 19 9.25 37.15 -17.66
C MET A 19 8.21 36.15 -17.13
N LEU A 20 7.03 36.11 -17.75
CA LEU A 20 5.93 35.20 -17.41
C LEU A 20 5.48 34.43 -18.65
N SER A 21 5.28 33.12 -18.53
CA SER A 21 4.76 32.29 -19.63
C SER A 21 3.29 32.61 -19.95
N GLY A 22 2.87 32.26 -21.17
CA GLY A 22 1.44 32.14 -21.49
C GLY A 22 0.74 31.12 -20.58
N SER A 23 -0.58 31.25 -20.43
CA SER A 23 -1.43 30.27 -19.74
C SER A 23 -1.38 28.91 -20.43
N LYS A 24 -1.29 27.84 -19.64
CA LYS A 24 -1.51 26.46 -20.08
C LYS A 24 -2.49 25.77 -19.13
N LEU A 25 -3.37 24.94 -19.68
CA LEU A 25 -4.30 24.12 -18.90
C LEU A 25 -3.52 23.01 -18.17
N ALA A 26 -3.78 22.81 -16.89
CA ALA A 26 -3.23 21.71 -16.09
C ALA A 26 -4.09 20.46 -16.29
N THR A 27 -3.78 19.66 -17.30
CA THR A 27 -4.52 18.42 -17.64
C THR A 27 -4.22 17.24 -16.71
N CYS A 28 -3.20 17.34 -15.85
CA CYS A 28 -2.85 16.32 -14.86
C CYS A 28 -2.15 16.93 -13.63
N GLY A 29 -2.02 16.14 -12.57
CA GLY A 29 -1.36 16.55 -11.32
C GLY A 29 -2.23 17.43 -10.40
N VAL A 30 -1.76 17.62 -9.17
CA VAL A 30 -2.46 18.35 -8.09
C VAL A 30 -1.81 19.73 -7.82
N PRO A 31 -2.53 20.73 -7.27
CA PRO A 31 -1.97 22.07 -7.04
C PRO A 31 -0.83 22.08 -6.00
N GLN A 32 0.41 22.29 -6.43
CA GLN A 32 1.55 22.35 -5.49
C GLN A 32 1.37 23.49 -4.49
N GLY A 33 1.63 23.22 -3.21
CA GLY A 33 1.43 24.16 -2.09
C GLY A 33 0.07 24.11 -1.40
N ALA A 34 -0.95 23.43 -1.96
CA ALA A 34 -2.23 23.24 -1.28
C ALA A 34 -2.19 22.05 -0.30
N VAL A 35 -2.77 22.19 0.90
CA VAL A 35 -2.76 21.15 1.97
C VAL A 35 -3.41 19.83 1.52
N LEU A 36 -4.41 19.91 0.65
CA LEU A 36 -5.08 18.75 0.05
C LEU A 36 -4.23 18.01 -0.99
N SER A 37 -3.18 18.61 -1.53
CA SER A 37 -2.44 18.03 -2.66
C SER A 37 -1.57 16.82 -2.30
N PRO A 38 -0.81 16.79 -1.18
CA PRO A 38 -0.16 15.57 -0.72
C PRO A 38 -1.17 14.43 -0.48
N VAL A 39 -2.36 14.75 0.04
CA VAL A 39 -3.44 13.79 0.30
C VAL A 39 -4.00 13.23 -1.00
N LEU A 40 -4.34 14.10 -1.97
CA LEU A 40 -4.90 13.70 -3.25
C LEU A 40 -3.87 13.03 -4.17
N PHE A 41 -2.58 13.37 -4.07
CA PHE A 41 -1.50 12.60 -4.68
C PHE A 41 -1.36 11.22 -4.02
N GLY A 42 -1.46 11.15 -2.69
CA GLY A 42 -1.49 9.90 -1.93
C GLY A 42 -2.63 8.98 -2.37
N ILE A 43 -3.85 9.52 -2.56
CA ILE A 43 -5.02 8.79 -3.07
C ILE A 43 -4.81 8.37 -4.54
N TYR A 44 -4.37 9.28 -5.41
CA TYR A 44 -4.10 9.01 -6.83
C TYR A 44 -3.07 7.87 -7.06
N VAL A 45 -2.18 7.62 -6.09
CA VAL A 45 -1.20 6.53 -6.11
C VAL A 45 -1.67 5.28 -5.34
N ASN A 46 -2.58 5.40 -4.37
CA ASN A 46 -3.00 4.29 -3.50
C ASN A 46 -4.39 3.73 -3.85
N GLU A 47 -4.54 3.07 -5.00
CA GLU A 47 -5.69 2.17 -5.24
C GLU A 47 -5.32 0.77 -5.85
N ILE A 48 -5.90 -0.30 -5.25
CA ILE A 48 -6.41 -1.68 -5.77
C ILE A 48 -5.21 -2.78 -5.54
N SER A 49 -5.53 -3.89 -4.81
CA SER A 49 -4.93 -5.19 -4.33
C SER A 49 -4.38 -6.24 -5.32
N SER A 50 -3.57 -7.28 -4.96
CA SER A 50 -2.81 -7.63 -3.71
C SER A 50 -1.90 -8.89 -3.77
N ILE A 51 -0.64 -8.74 -3.34
CA ILE A 51 0.24 -9.64 -2.55
C ILE A 51 0.68 -11.01 -3.11
N HIS A 52 2.00 -11.27 -3.00
CA HIS A 52 2.62 -12.61 -2.94
C HIS A 52 2.98 -12.94 -1.49
N CYS A 53 2.83 -14.20 -1.09
CA CYS A 53 3.33 -14.72 0.20
C CYS A 53 4.28 -15.90 -0.06
N LYS A 54 5.27 -16.13 0.81
CA LYS A 54 6.32 -17.16 0.62
C LYS A 54 5.78 -18.59 0.76
N GLN A 55 5.16 -19.09 -0.32
CA GLN A 55 4.94 -20.49 -0.74
C GLN A 55 4.30 -21.51 0.21
N GLY A 56 4.27 -21.34 1.53
CA GLY A 56 3.61 -22.26 2.49
C GLY A 56 2.13 -21.95 2.64
N CYS A 57 1.79 -20.78 3.19
CA CYS A 57 0.41 -20.41 3.54
C CYS A 57 -0.55 -20.44 2.35
N LEU A 58 -0.09 -20.15 1.14
CA LEU A 58 -0.92 -20.16 -0.07
C LEU A 58 -1.30 -21.57 -0.56
N GLN A 59 -0.66 -22.65 -0.07
CA GLN A 59 -1.03 -24.01 -0.48
C GLN A 59 -2.35 -24.48 0.14
N LYS A 60 -2.76 -23.91 1.28
CA LYS A 60 -4.06 -24.18 1.88
C LYS A 60 -5.08 -23.13 1.46
N SER A 61 -6.18 -23.58 0.87
CA SER A 61 -7.34 -22.73 0.56
C SER A 61 -7.91 -22.03 1.80
N GLU A 62 -7.85 -22.70 2.95
CA GLU A 62 -8.23 -22.21 4.30
C GLU A 62 -7.62 -20.83 4.66
N PHE A 63 -6.38 -20.56 4.24
CA PHE A 63 -5.69 -19.29 4.51
C PHE A 63 -5.89 -18.22 3.43
N GLN A 64 -6.48 -18.59 2.29
CA GLN A 64 -6.88 -17.63 1.24
C GLN A 64 -8.35 -17.23 1.37
N ASN A 65 -9.21 -18.21 1.69
CA ASN A 65 -10.65 -18.10 1.77
C ASN A 65 -11.06 -18.47 3.21
N PRO A 66 -11.17 -17.49 4.14
CA PRO A 66 -11.66 -17.75 5.48
C PRO A 66 -13.09 -18.30 5.45
N SER A 67 -13.43 -19.18 6.39
CA SER A 67 -14.78 -19.75 6.50
C SER A 67 -15.82 -18.69 6.85
N GLU A 68 -17.08 -18.91 6.49
CA GLU A 68 -18.18 -18.01 6.88
C GLU A 68 -18.29 -17.85 8.41
N GLN A 69 -17.95 -18.89 9.18
CA GLN A 69 -17.88 -18.82 10.63
C GLN A 69 -16.81 -17.81 11.11
N LEU A 70 -15.62 -17.78 10.51
CA LEU A 70 -14.55 -16.83 10.84
C LEU A 70 -14.83 -15.41 10.30
N LEU A 71 -15.59 -15.31 9.20
CA LEU A 71 -16.04 -14.04 8.64
C LEU A 71 -17.15 -13.38 9.49
N ASN A 72 -17.99 -14.18 10.15
CA ASN A 72 -19.15 -13.71 10.92
C ASN A 72 -18.93 -13.69 12.45
N ASP A 73 -17.88 -14.33 12.98
CA ASP A 73 -17.55 -14.25 14.41
C ASP A 73 -17.11 -12.83 14.81
N SER A 74 -17.80 -12.29 15.83
CA SER A 74 -17.54 -10.97 16.41
C SER A 74 -16.33 -10.92 17.35
N ASN A 75 -15.82 -12.08 17.78
CA ASN A 75 -14.66 -12.18 18.68
C ASN A 75 -13.32 -12.30 17.91
N THR A 76 -13.37 -12.60 16.61
CA THR A 76 -12.21 -12.75 15.74
C THR A 76 -11.45 -11.44 15.63
N VAL A 77 -10.29 -11.37 16.28
CA VAL A 77 -9.44 -10.17 16.24
C VAL A 77 -8.81 -10.03 14.85
N ARG A 78 -9.10 -8.92 14.17
CA ARG A 78 -8.53 -8.56 12.87
C ARG A 78 -7.51 -7.46 13.08
N PHE A 79 -6.32 -7.57 12.51
CA PHE A 79 -5.28 -6.54 12.61
C PHE A 79 -4.55 -6.36 11.29
N ALA A 80 -4.04 -5.17 11.04
CA ALA A 80 -3.45 -4.79 9.77
C ALA A 80 -2.21 -3.92 9.92
N PHE A 81 -1.11 -4.34 9.29
CA PHE A 81 0.10 -3.53 9.19
C PHE A 81 -0.07 -2.41 8.17
N ILE A 82 -0.11 -1.18 8.66
CA ILE A 82 -0.16 0.03 7.85
C ILE A 82 1.24 0.64 7.82
N ARG A 83 1.84 0.75 6.63
CA ARG A 83 3.11 1.45 6.42
C ARG A 83 2.84 2.81 5.80
N ASP A 84 3.75 3.77 5.99
CA ASP A 84 3.79 4.96 5.16
C ASP A 84 3.85 4.57 3.66
N PRO A 85 3.02 5.15 2.79
CA PRO A 85 2.94 4.74 1.38
C PRO A 85 4.20 5.06 0.59
N ILE A 86 4.97 6.10 0.96
CA ILE A 86 6.22 6.46 0.29
C ILE A 86 7.32 5.47 0.70
N GLN A 87 7.49 5.20 2.00
CA GLN A 87 8.39 4.16 2.51
C GLN A 87 8.06 2.79 1.89
N ARG A 88 6.77 2.44 1.77
CA ARG A 88 6.32 1.20 1.12
C ARG A 88 6.68 1.17 -0.38
N PHE A 89 6.41 2.24 -1.11
CA PHE A 89 6.76 2.35 -2.52
C PHE A 89 8.28 2.25 -2.75
N VAL A 90 9.09 2.97 -1.95
CA VAL A 90 10.56 2.93 -2.03
C VAL A 90 11.08 1.53 -1.70
N SER A 91 10.54 0.87 -0.67
CA SER A 91 10.88 -0.54 -0.35
C SER A 91 10.61 -1.46 -1.54
N LEU A 92 9.45 -1.32 -2.18
CA LEU A 92 9.04 -2.12 -3.33
C LEU A 92 9.92 -1.86 -4.57
N TYR A 93 10.24 -0.59 -4.83
CA TYR A 93 11.11 -0.19 -5.93
C TYR A 93 12.52 -0.76 -5.76
N ILE A 94 13.09 -0.73 -4.56
CA ILE A 94 14.42 -1.29 -4.30
C ILE A 94 14.40 -2.82 -4.46
N ASP A 95 13.49 -3.50 -3.75
CA ASP A 95 13.35 -4.97 -3.73
C ASP A 95 13.04 -5.57 -5.12
N LYS A 96 12.16 -4.93 -5.91
CA LYS A 96 11.77 -5.43 -7.24
C LYS A 96 12.58 -4.82 -8.38
N CYS A 97 12.62 -3.49 -8.50
CA CYS A 97 13.29 -2.87 -9.65
C CYS A 97 14.83 -2.82 -9.52
N VAL A 98 15.37 -2.55 -8.33
CA VAL A 98 16.83 -2.37 -8.17
C VAL A 98 17.56 -3.69 -7.96
N GLN A 99 17.03 -4.58 -7.11
CA GLN A 99 17.69 -5.82 -6.70
C GLN A 99 17.37 -7.06 -7.55
N THR A 100 16.20 -7.11 -8.20
CA THR A 100 15.74 -8.31 -8.94
C THR A 100 15.34 -8.02 -10.40
N ASP A 101 15.63 -6.82 -10.88
CA ASP A 101 15.30 -6.28 -12.23
C ASP A 101 13.82 -6.42 -12.67
N PHE A 102 12.94 -6.79 -11.75
CA PHE A 102 11.50 -6.98 -11.95
C PHE A 102 10.80 -5.61 -11.99
N CYS A 103 11.00 -4.88 -13.09
CA CYS A 103 10.78 -3.43 -13.18
C CYS A 103 9.83 -2.98 -14.33
N PHE A 104 8.94 -3.84 -14.85
CA PHE A 104 8.17 -3.56 -16.08
C PHE A 104 9.06 -3.07 -17.26
N ASP A 105 10.24 -3.67 -17.43
CA ASP A 105 11.24 -3.35 -18.47
C ASP A 105 11.73 -1.88 -18.45
N CYS A 106 11.53 -1.16 -17.33
CA CYS A 106 11.86 0.25 -17.20
C CYS A 106 13.34 0.57 -16.95
N ASN A 107 14.25 -0.41 -16.93
CA ASN A 107 15.70 -0.23 -16.74
C ASN A 107 16.08 0.74 -15.60
N LYS A 108 15.38 0.65 -14.46
CA LYS A 108 15.60 1.48 -13.26
C LYS A 108 15.28 2.98 -13.44
N ASP A 109 14.49 3.34 -14.45
CA ASP A 109 13.77 4.63 -14.46
C ASP A 109 12.49 4.54 -13.59
N MET A 110 12.50 5.26 -12.48
CA MET A 110 11.40 5.29 -11.50
C MET A 110 10.10 5.89 -12.07
N ARG A 111 10.15 6.79 -13.07
CA ARG A 111 8.95 7.42 -13.65
C ARG A 111 8.19 6.44 -14.53
N CYS A 112 8.92 5.65 -15.32
CA CYS A 112 8.39 4.52 -16.06
C CYS A 112 7.76 3.49 -15.11
N PHE A 113 8.45 3.13 -14.02
CA PHE A 113 7.93 2.19 -13.01
C PHE A 113 6.63 2.68 -12.36
N VAL A 114 6.58 3.94 -11.91
CA VAL A 114 5.37 4.57 -11.34
C VAL A 114 4.23 4.61 -12.36
N ARG A 115 4.50 4.99 -13.62
CA ARG A 115 3.50 5.01 -14.69
C ARG A 115 2.93 3.62 -14.98
N ASN A 116 3.78 2.60 -15.05
CA ASN A 116 3.36 1.22 -15.33
C ASN A 116 2.61 0.60 -14.15
N ILE A 117 2.94 0.96 -12.90
CA ILE A 117 2.09 0.70 -11.73
C ILE A 117 0.72 1.36 -11.91
N TYR A 118 0.68 2.68 -12.10
CA TYR A 118 -0.58 3.45 -12.19
C TYR A 118 -1.52 2.91 -13.27
N GLU A 119 -1.05 2.73 -14.50
CA GLU A 119 -1.90 2.22 -15.58
C GLU A 119 -2.31 0.75 -15.35
N THR A 120 -1.47 -0.09 -14.74
CA THR A 120 -1.88 -1.46 -14.38
C THR A 120 -2.97 -1.44 -13.31
N LEU A 121 -2.82 -0.65 -12.25
CA LEU A 121 -3.79 -0.56 -11.15
C LEU A 121 -5.13 0.04 -11.61
N LYS A 122 -5.10 1.15 -12.34
CA LYS A 122 -6.25 1.76 -13.02
C LYS A 122 -6.96 0.78 -13.98
N ASN A 123 -6.20 -0.05 -14.69
CA ASN A 123 -6.79 -1.09 -15.54
C ASN A 123 -7.48 -2.19 -14.72
N ILE A 124 -6.94 -2.59 -13.56
CA ILE A 124 -7.66 -3.53 -12.65
C ILE A 124 -8.90 -2.85 -12.06
N SER A 125 -8.82 -1.56 -11.69
CA SER A 125 -9.93 -0.74 -11.18
C SER A 125 -11.15 -0.75 -12.10
N ASN A 126 -10.98 -0.31 -13.34
CA ASN A 126 -12.05 -0.18 -14.33
C ASN A 126 -12.71 -1.52 -14.70
N HIS A 127 -12.06 -2.65 -14.39
CA HIS A 127 -12.49 -3.99 -14.76
C HIS A 127 -12.69 -4.92 -13.55
N ARG A 128 -13.01 -4.35 -12.36
CA ARG A 128 -13.26 -5.06 -11.08
C ARG A 128 -14.11 -6.34 -11.18
N ASN A 129 -15.04 -6.38 -12.14
CA ASN A 129 -16.03 -7.47 -12.30
C ASN A 129 -15.60 -8.58 -13.28
N GLU A 130 -14.45 -8.46 -13.96
CA GLU A 130 -13.98 -9.46 -14.93
C GLU A 130 -13.41 -10.71 -14.24
N LYS A 131 -14.16 -11.82 -14.24
CA LYS A 131 -13.85 -13.07 -13.51
C LYS A 131 -12.52 -13.78 -13.87
N LYS A 132 -11.74 -13.32 -14.85
CA LYS A 132 -10.46 -13.91 -15.25
C LYS A 132 -9.44 -12.86 -15.72
N ARG A 133 -8.61 -12.36 -14.80
CA ARG A 133 -7.32 -11.74 -15.14
C ARG A 133 -6.17 -12.43 -14.42
N LYS A 134 -5.08 -12.66 -15.16
CA LYS A 134 -3.77 -13.06 -14.60
C LYS A 134 -3.13 -11.80 -14.02
N LEU A 135 -3.38 -11.49 -12.74
CA LEU A 135 -2.83 -10.28 -12.12
C LEU A 135 -1.29 -10.30 -12.20
N ASN A 136 -0.71 -9.15 -12.52
CA ASN A 136 0.73 -8.96 -12.48
C ASN A 136 1.19 -8.93 -11.02
N LEU A 137 2.19 -9.77 -10.68
CA LEU A 137 2.84 -9.84 -9.36
C LEU A 137 3.29 -8.48 -8.82
N LEU A 138 3.70 -7.57 -9.70
CA LEU A 138 4.17 -6.25 -9.31
C LEU A 138 3.01 -5.32 -8.89
N ALA A 139 1.90 -5.37 -9.62
CA ALA A 139 0.64 -4.70 -9.25
C ALA A 139 0.05 -5.27 -7.95
N LEU A 140 0.12 -6.60 -7.80
CA LEU A 140 -0.10 -7.35 -6.57
C LEU A 140 0.61 -6.65 -5.39
N HIS A 141 1.91 -6.37 -5.48
CA HIS A 141 2.67 -5.77 -4.37
C HIS A 141 2.50 -4.25 -4.20
N SER A 142 2.36 -3.48 -5.29
CA SER A 142 2.20 -2.01 -5.23
C SER A 142 0.87 -1.58 -4.60
N ALA A 143 -0.11 -2.48 -4.64
CA ALA A 143 -1.44 -2.29 -4.10
C ALA A 143 -1.56 -1.74 -2.66
N PRO A 144 -2.56 -0.91 -2.36
CA PRO A 144 -3.03 -0.68 -1.00
C PRO A 144 -3.77 -1.89 -0.43
N LEU A 145 -4.04 -1.82 0.86
CA LEU A 145 -4.74 -2.86 1.61
C LEU A 145 -6.27 -2.81 1.46
N SER A 146 -6.84 -1.68 1.05
CA SER A 146 -8.29 -1.39 1.19
C SER A 146 -9.25 -2.23 0.34
N TRP A 147 -8.89 -2.61 -0.90
CA TRP A 147 -9.76 -3.51 -1.69
C TRP A 147 -9.76 -4.96 -1.17
N MET A 148 -8.76 -5.37 -0.35
CA MET A 148 -8.68 -6.75 0.13
C MET A 148 -9.76 -7.06 1.15
N CYS A 149 -10.29 -8.28 1.10
CA CYS A 149 -11.09 -8.89 2.17
C CYS A 149 -12.25 -8.01 2.73
N ASN A 150 -12.84 -7.11 1.92
CA ASN A 150 -13.79 -6.08 2.36
C ASN A 150 -13.27 -5.14 3.48
N PHE A 151 -11.95 -4.93 3.57
CA PHE A 151 -11.26 -4.15 4.61
C PHE A 151 -11.88 -2.75 4.81
N GLU A 152 -12.28 -2.09 3.72
CA GLU A 152 -13.03 -0.82 3.73
C GLU A 152 -14.35 -0.88 4.53
N LYS A 153 -15.13 -1.96 4.39
CA LYS A 153 -16.47 -2.10 5.00
C LYS A 153 -16.42 -2.50 6.47
N ASP A 154 -15.35 -3.19 6.87
CA ASP A 154 -15.15 -3.71 8.22
C ASP A 154 -14.16 -2.86 9.04
N LEU A 155 -13.67 -1.72 8.52
CA LEU A 155 -12.48 -1.01 9.00
C LEU A 155 -12.44 -0.77 10.53
N GLU A 156 -13.57 -0.44 11.15
CA GLU A 156 -13.72 -0.22 12.59
C GLU A 156 -13.39 -1.47 13.44
N LYS A 157 -13.45 -2.66 12.85
CA LYS A 157 -13.12 -3.96 13.46
C LYS A 157 -11.63 -4.32 13.34
N TRP A 158 -10.82 -3.50 12.67
CA TRP A 158 -9.40 -3.78 12.44
C TRP A 158 -8.48 -3.00 13.39
N ASP A 159 -7.70 -3.73 14.17
CA ASP A 159 -6.59 -3.19 14.91
C ASP A 159 -5.48 -2.74 13.95
N LEU A 160 -5.48 -1.45 13.62
CA LEU A 160 -4.44 -0.86 12.78
C LEU A 160 -3.11 -0.84 13.55
N LEU A 161 -2.05 -1.35 12.91
CA LEU A 161 -0.68 -1.43 13.40
C LEU A 161 0.20 -0.56 12.49
N MET A 162 0.32 0.72 12.83
CA MET A 162 1.20 1.66 12.12
C MET A 162 2.66 1.23 12.29
N ILE A 163 3.29 0.68 11.25
CA ILE A 163 4.65 0.12 11.30
C ILE A 163 5.58 0.83 10.31
N GLY A 164 6.69 1.34 10.85
CA GLY A 164 7.70 2.06 10.08
C GLY A 164 8.89 1.23 9.64
N SER A 165 9.93 1.92 9.22
CA SER A 165 11.14 1.38 8.61
C SER A 165 12.36 1.40 9.52
N ASP A 166 12.35 2.20 10.60
CA ASP A 166 13.38 2.13 11.66
C ASP A 166 12.96 1.23 12.84
N PHE A 167 13.80 1.18 13.88
CA PHE A 167 13.61 0.35 15.07
C PHE A 167 12.64 0.96 16.11
N GLU A 168 12.58 2.29 16.22
CA GLU A 168 11.72 3.01 17.17
C GLU A 168 10.27 3.01 16.68
N GLU A 169 10.04 3.32 15.39
CA GLU A 169 8.74 3.22 14.72
C GLU A 169 8.11 1.82 14.85
N ARG A 170 8.94 0.78 15.05
CA ARG A 170 8.51 -0.61 15.20
C ARG A 170 8.12 -1.02 16.62
N LYS A 171 8.60 -0.34 17.67
CA LYS A 171 8.33 -0.76 19.07
C LYS A 171 6.85 -0.80 19.40
N SER A 172 6.14 0.30 19.12
CA SER A 172 4.71 0.44 19.41
C SER A 172 3.81 -0.60 18.70
N PRO A 173 3.84 -0.74 17.36
CA PRO A 173 3.00 -1.71 16.65
C PRO A 173 3.34 -3.16 17.01
N ILE A 174 4.60 -3.49 17.30
CA ILE A 174 4.99 -4.86 17.67
C ILE A 174 4.59 -5.19 19.11
N LEU A 175 4.63 -4.23 20.03
CA LEU A 175 4.07 -4.40 21.37
C LEU A 175 2.54 -4.57 21.31
N LYS A 176 1.85 -3.80 20.46
CA LYS A 176 0.41 -3.96 20.22
C LYS A 176 0.08 -5.33 19.60
N LEU A 177 0.84 -5.78 18.60
CA LEU A 177 0.75 -7.13 18.02
C LEU A 177 0.93 -8.21 19.09
N ALA A 178 1.96 -8.10 19.93
CA ALA A 178 2.23 -9.07 20.98
C ALA A 178 1.07 -9.18 21.99
N ASN A 179 0.50 -8.04 22.39
CA ASN A 179 -0.67 -8.00 23.25
C ASN A 179 -1.90 -8.63 22.60
N ILE A 180 -2.10 -8.45 21.28
CA ILE A 180 -3.14 -9.16 20.52
C ILE A 180 -2.91 -10.67 20.55
N LEU A 181 -1.70 -11.13 20.20
CA LEU A 181 -1.39 -12.57 20.13
C LEU A 181 -1.53 -13.27 21.49
N LYS A 182 -1.05 -12.66 22.59
CA LYS A 182 -1.22 -13.20 23.95
C LYS A 182 -2.70 -13.28 24.36
N ARG A 183 -3.51 -12.26 24.03
CA ARG A 183 -4.98 -12.27 24.24
C ARG A 183 -5.72 -13.34 23.42
N GLN A 184 -5.13 -13.83 22.34
CA GLN A 184 -5.65 -14.92 21.51
C GLN A 184 -5.05 -16.28 21.88
N GLY A 185 -4.39 -16.39 23.04
CA GLY A 185 -3.86 -17.66 23.57
C GLY A 185 -2.59 -18.17 22.87
N VAL A 186 -1.92 -17.35 22.06
CA VAL A 186 -0.64 -17.73 21.45
C VAL A 186 0.43 -17.82 22.55
N ASN A 187 1.15 -18.95 22.58
CA ASN A 187 2.17 -19.25 23.59
C ASN A 187 3.22 -18.12 23.73
N GLU A 188 3.52 -17.75 24.97
CA GLU A 188 4.48 -16.72 25.37
C GLU A 188 5.78 -16.75 24.53
N THR A 189 6.41 -17.93 24.41
CA THR A 189 7.69 -18.13 23.71
C THR A 189 7.58 -17.90 22.19
N THR A 190 6.42 -18.21 21.60
CA THR A 190 6.12 -17.91 20.19
C THR A 190 5.94 -16.41 19.99
N VAL A 191 5.27 -15.72 20.93
CA VAL A 191 5.09 -14.26 20.86
C VAL A 191 6.42 -13.54 21.02
N GLU A 192 7.25 -13.93 22.00
CA GLU A 192 8.60 -13.37 22.19
C GLU A 192 9.47 -13.52 20.95
N LYS A 193 9.43 -14.70 20.30
CA LYS A 193 10.13 -14.94 19.02
C LYS A 193 9.64 -13.99 17.92
N ILE A 194 8.32 -13.87 17.74
CA ILE A 194 7.71 -12.96 16.75
C ILE A 194 8.11 -11.50 17.04
N GLN A 195 8.11 -11.06 18.31
CA GLN A 195 8.54 -9.72 18.68
C GLN A 195 10.01 -9.48 18.31
N LYS A 196 10.91 -10.41 18.67
CA LYS A 196 12.35 -10.30 18.41
C LYS A 196 12.66 -10.25 16.91
N GLU A 197 12.06 -11.14 16.11
CA GLU A 197 12.26 -11.20 14.67
C GLU A 197 11.70 -9.94 13.97
N THR A 198 10.51 -9.48 14.36
CA THR A 198 9.86 -8.31 13.74
C THR A 198 10.56 -7.00 14.13
N LEU A 199 11.14 -6.90 15.33
CA LEU A 199 11.91 -5.73 15.79
C LEU A 199 13.22 -5.56 15.02
N GLY A 200 13.97 -6.64 14.83
CA GLY A 200 15.21 -6.63 14.03
C GLY A 200 14.96 -6.21 12.58
N GLY A 201 13.83 -6.63 12.02
CA GLY A 201 13.37 -6.24 10.68
C GLY A 201 14.21 -6.82 9.55
N TYR A 202 13.97 -6.33 8.33
CA TYR A 202 14.76 -6.72 7.16
C TYR A 202 16.06 -5.90 7.11
N GLN A 203 17.18 -6.55 7.43
CA GLN A 203 18.49 -6.04 7.07
C GLN A 203 18.68 -6.17 5.56
N TYR A 204 18.53 -5.06 4.84
CA TYR A 204 19.00 -4.96 3.46
C TYR A 204 20.53 -4.81 3.49
N THR A 205 21.25 -5.91 3.38
CA THR A 205 22.67 -5.86 2.97
C THR A 205 22.72 -5.30 1.55
N VAL A 206 23.38 -4.16 1.41
CA VAL A 206 23.67 -3.46 0.14
C VAL A 206 25.02 -3.92 -0.40
#